data_AF-A0A7X6NJ53-F1
#
_entry.id   AF-A0A7X6NJ53-F1
#
_cell.length_a   1.000
_cell.length_b   1.000
_cell.length_c   1.000
_cell.angle_alpha   90.00
_cell.angle_beta   90.00
_cell.angle_gamma   90.00
#
_symmetry.space_group_name_H-M   'P 1'
#
loop_
_entity.id
_entity.type
_entity.pdbx_description
1 polymer ?
#
loop_
_entity_poly.entity_id
_entity_poly.type
_entity_poly.pdbx_seq_one_letter_code
_entity_poly.pdbx_strand_id
1 'polypeptide(L)'
;MLKVAKFGGTSLADSKQFNKVYDIIKNNDERKYIIVSAPGKRFKDDNKITDLLYLTYAHIKYSVPYAPILKIIEDRFRQIKEELNLKTDLDYEFKIIKENLDNKCEEDYIVSRGEYLCALLMADYLDCDFIDAKDVIFFNYDGTVNEEKTHEKLTEILGKSNKAIIPGFYGSYPDGSIKTFSRGGSDITGSIVSSVMGADIYENWTDVSGFLVADPRIVNNPKQIKKITYQELRELSYMGASVLHEEAVFPVRQAGIPINIKNTNDPENPGTLIIRDDQAGEDYANGHIITGIAGRKDFSFFYIHKEHMAHEVGIVKKALEVFEERGISIDHIPSGIDSFTIVLPSESVEKISHQIVEELKKKCKTDNVQVFRNLSLITTVGIKMAYRPGISAKLFTALGNRNINIRMINQGSSEINIIVAVEDKDFEEAIRAIYDAFIK
;
A
#
# COMPACT_ATOMS: atom_id res chain seq x y z
N MET A 1 26.92 6.36 -3.71
CA MET A 1 25.49 6.18 -4.06
C MET A 1 24.68 6.98 -3.05
N LEU A 2 23.57 7.61 -3.44
CA LEU A 2 22.63 8.26 -2.52
C LEU A 2 21.48 7.30 -2.24
N LYS A 3 21.26 6.97 -0.97
CA LYS A 3 20.14 6.17 -0.51
C LYS A 3 19.20 6.98 0.35
N VAL A 4 17.92 6.80 0.11
CA VAL A 4 16.84 7.25 0.99
C VAL A 4 16.29 6.01 1.68
N ALA A 5 16.11 6.08 3.00
CA ALA A 5 15.63 4.95 3.79
C ALA A 5 14.35 5.32 4.53
N LYS A 6 13.26 4.60 4.30
CA LYS A 6 12.03 4.75 5.07
C LYS A 6 11.87 3.58 6.03
N PHE A 7 11.53 3.86 7.29
CA PHE A 7 11.25 2.86 8.31
C PHE A 7 9.77 2.87 8.69
N GLY A 8 9.09 1.74 8.52
CA GLY A 8 7.69 1.57 8.92
C GLY A 8 7.49 1.53 10.43
N GLY A 9 6.25 1.66 10.88
CA GLY A 9 5.95 1.75 12.32
C GLY A 9 6.38 0.52 13.14
N THR A 10 6.33 -0.69 12.57
CA THR A 10 6.83 -1.91 13.24
C THR A 10 8.34 -1.88 13.45
N SER A 11 9.08 -1.19 12.58
CA SER A 11 10.53 -0.96 12.71
C SER A 11 10.87 0.12 13.74
N LEU A 12 9.87 0.78 14.32
CA LEU A 12 10.01 1.89 15.27
C LEU A 12 9.10 1.68 16.50
N ALA A 13 8.69 0.43 16.77
CA ALA A 13 7.69 0.14 17.78
C ALA A 13 8.18 0.39 19.22
N ASP A 14 9.47 0.21 19.49
CA ASP A 14 10.09 0.35 20.81
C ASP A 14 11.60 0.66 20.69
N SER A 15 12.27 0.84 21.84
CA SER A 15 13.71 1.11 21.93
C SER A 15 14.58 0.06 21.24
N LYS A 16 14.20 -1.23 21.30
CA LYS A 16 14.94 -2.32 20.67
C LYS A 16 14.89 -2.20 19.15
N GLN A 17 13.74 -1.82 18.60
CA GLN A 17 13.60 -1.56 17.18
C GLN A 17 14.35 -0.28 16.76
N PHE A 18 14.32 0.77 17.59
CA PHE A 18 15.15 1.96 17.37
C PHE A 18 16.65 1.63 17.29
N ASN A 19 17.18 0.76 18.16
CA ASN A 19 18.57 0.30 18.08
C ASN A 19 18.88 -0.38 16.74
N LYS A 20 18.00 -1.25 16.25
CA LYS A 20 18.18 -1.89 14.94
C LYS A 20 18.21 -0.87 13.81
N VAL A 21 17.29 0.11 13.84
CA VAL A 21 17.25 1.19 12.85
C VAL A 21 18.52 2.02 12.90
N TYR A 22 19.01 2.35 14.10
CA TYR A 22 20.28 3.04 14.30
C TYR A 22 21.45 2.27 13.67
N ASP A 23 21.57 0.98 13.96
CA ASP A 23 22.62 0.12 13.41
C ASP A 23 22.55 0.05 11.89
N ILE A 24 21.35 -0.13 11.34
CA ILE A 24 21.12 -0.12 9.88
C ILE A 24 21.62 1.20 9.28
N ILE A 25 21.27 2.35 9.84
CA ILE A 25 21.63 3.65 9.28
C ILE A 25 23.14 3.90 9.41
N LYS A 26 23.75 3.59 10.56
CA LYS A 26 25.19 3.81 10.79
C LYS A 26 26.09 2.87 9.99
N ASN A 27 25.61 1.67 9.66
CA ASN A 27 26.37 0.71 8.85
C ASN A 27 26.48 1.10 7.36
N ASN A 28 25.80 2.16 6.90
CA ASN A 28 25.97 2.65 5.53
C ASN A 28 25.74 4.17 5.44
N ASP A 29 26.82 4.92 5.27
CA ASP A 29 26.78 6.38 5.14
C ASP A 29 26.11 6.91 3.86
N GLU A 30 25.83 6.03 2.89
CA GLU A 30 25.03 6.38 1.71
C GLU A 30 23.56 6.64 2.08
N ARG A 31 23.09 6.18 3.25
CA ARG A 31 21.76 6.49 3.81
C ARG A 31 21.76 7.90 4.39
N LYS A 32 21.50 8.89 3.53
CA LYS A 32 21.55 10.31 3.90
C LYS A 32 20.20 10.85 4.39
N TYR A 33 19.11 10.48 3.74
CA TYR A 33 17.79 10.98 4.10
C TYR A 33 16.94 9.83 4.62
N ILE A 34 16.43 10.00 5.83
CA ILE A 34 15.71 8.96 6.56
C ILE A 34 14.29 9.44 6.86
N ILE A 35 13.31 8.63 6.47
CA ILE A 35 11.90 8.89 6.70
C ILE A 35 11.39 7.92 7.76
N VAL A 36 10.68 8.42 8.75
CA VAL A 36 10.15 7.58 9.85
C VAL A 36 8.64 7.67 9.96
N SER A 37 8.01 6.55 10.26
CA SER A 37 6.59 6.46 10.65
C SER A 37 6.41 6.61 12.16
N ALA A 38 5.19 6.86 12.62
CA ALA A 38 4.87 6.75 14.05
C ALA A 38 5.13 5.31 14.59
N PRO A 39 5.41 5.14 15.89
CA PRO A 39 5.57 3.82 16.49
C PRO A 39 4.35 2.92 16.24
N GLY A 40 4.60 1.76 15.64
CA GLY A 40 3.60 0.73 15.34
C GLY A 40 3.21 -0.09 16.56
N LYS A 41 2.58 -1.24 16.36
CA LYS A 41 2.27 -2.17 17.45
C LYS A 41 3.52 -2.96 17.86
N ARG A 42 3.78 -3.15 19.16
CA ARG A 42 4.86 -4.02 19.68
C ARG A 42 4.50 -5.51 19.56
N PHE A 43 3.21 -5.82 19.71
CA PHE A 43 2.63 -7.15 19.62
C PHE A 43 1.17 -7.04 19.16
N LYS A 44 0.54 -8.17 18.82
CA LYS A 44 -0.78 -8.21 18.16
C LYS A 44 -1.87 -7.38 18.84
N ASP A 45 -1.93 -7.44 20.17
CA ASP A 45 -2.95 -6.79 21.00
C ASP A 45 -2.54 -5.40 21.53
N ASP A 46 -1.39 -4.87 21.07
CA ASP A 46 -0.94 -3.52 21.42
C ASP A 46 -1.71 -2.44 20.65
N ASN A 47 -1.73 -1.23 21.20
CA ASN A 47 -2.30 -0.08 20.54
C ASN A 47 -1.30 0.54 19.56
N LYS A 48 -1.79 0.93 18.38
CA LYS A 48 -1.00 1.72 17.42
C LYS A 48 -1.10 3.19 17.82
N ILE A 49 0.03 3.91 17.85
CA ILE A 49 0.06 5.32 18.28
C ILE A 49 -0.85 6.20 17.42
N THR A 50 -0.81 6.04 16.10
CA THR A 50 -1.67 6.79 15.17
C THR A 50 -3.15 6.64 15.49
N ASP A 51 -3.60 5.42 15.84
CA ASP A 51 -5.00 5.15 16.16
C ASP A 51 -5.40 5.82 17.49
N LEU A 52 -4.48 5.87 18.46
CA LEU A 52 -4.69 6.60 19.71
C LEU A 52 -4.75 8.13 19.48
N LEU A 53 -4.01 8.66 18.51
CA LEU A 53 -4.07 10.08 18.15
C LEU A 53 -5.41 10.44 17.50
N TYR A 54 -5.92 9.59 16.59
CA TYR A 54 -7.30 9.72 16.08
C TYR A 54 -8.33 9.65 17.21
N LEU A 55 -8.16 8.72 18.15
CA LEU A 55 -9.06 8.62 19.30
C LEU A 55 -8.98 9.85 20.21
N THR A 56 -7.80 10.41 20.40
CA THR A 56 -7.57 11.69 21.12
C THR A 56 -8.37 12.83 20.45
N TYR A 57 -8.30 12.93 19.12
CA TYR A 57 -9.10 13.91 18.36
C TYR A 57 -10.61 13.70 18.54
N ALA A 58 -11.07 12.45 18.43
CA ALA A 58 -12.48 12.12 18.62
C ALA A 58 -12.98 12.54 20.00
N HIS A 59 -12.18 12.33 21.06
CA HIS A 59 -12.51 12.79 22.40
C HIS A 59 -12.73 14.31 22.46
N ILE A 60 -11.83 15.09 21.85
CA ILE A 60 -11.97 16.56 21.79
C ILE A 60 -13.22 16.97 21.02
N LYS A 61 -13.48 16.34 19.88
CA LYS A 61 -14.65 16.62 19.03
C LYS A 61 -15.97 16.43 19.77
N TYR A 62 -16.03 15.43 20.67
CA TYR A 62 -17.22 15.11 21.45
C TYR A 62 -17.17 15.64 22.89
N SER A 63 -16.24 16.55 23.21
CA SER A 63 -16.08 17.14 24.55
C SER A 63 -15.87 16.11 25.67
N VAL A 64 -15.22 14.99 25.35
CA VAL A 64 -14.82 13.94 26.29
C VAL A 64 -13.37 14.20 26.73
N PRO A 65 -13.00 13.98 28.00
CA PRO A 65 -11.62 14.11 28.44
C PRO A 65 -10.67 13.22 27.63
N TYR A 66 -9.63 13.82 27.04
CA TYR A 66 -8.62 13.12 26.23
C TYR A 66 -7.37 12.70 27.04
N ALA A 67 -7.19 13.26 28.23
CA ALA A 67 -5.98 13.12 29.03
C ALA A 67 -5.52 11.66 29.28
N PRO A 68 -6.41 10.69 29.57
CA PRO A 68 -6.00 9.29 29.75
C PRO A 68 -5.38 8.68 28.49
N ILE A 69 -5.91 9.00 27.30
CA ILE A 69 -5.40 8.48 26.02
C ILE A 69 -4.06 9.13 25.70
N LEU A 70 -3.97 10.46 25.84
CA LEU A 70 -2.74 11.19 25.62
C LEU A 70 -1.62 10.71 26.56
N LYS A 71 -1.96 10.32 27.80
CA LYS A 71 -1.00 9.75 28.73
C LYS A 71 -0.39 8.45 28.24
N ILE A 72 -1.18 7.55 27.63
CA ILE A 72 -0.66 6.30 27.03
C ILE A 72 0.34 6.62 25.91
N ILE A 73 0.05 7.63 25.09
CA ILE A 73 0.94 8.08 24.02
C ILE A 73 2.22 8.68 24.61
N GLU A 74 2.08 9.57 25.59
CA GLU A 74 3.19 10.23 26.28
C GLU A 74 4.13 9.22 26.94
N ASP A 75 3.59 8.24 27.66
CA ASP A 75 4.37 7.20 28.34
C ASP A 75 5.14 6.33 27.34
N ARG A 76 4.59 6.09 26.15
CA ARG A 76 5.28 5.37 25.07
C ARG A 76 6.54 6.09 24.62
N PHE A 77 6.45 7.38 24.34
CA PHE A 77 7.62 8.16 23.89
C PHE A 77 8.62 8.39 25.02
N ARG A 78 8.16 8.59 26.26
CA ARG A 78 9.05 8.68 27.43
C ARG A 78 9.83 7.41 27.67
N GLN A 79 9.18 6.25 27.58
CA GLN A 79 9.86 4.97 27.70
C GLN A 79 10.99 4.82 26.67
N ILE A 80 10.74 5.15 25.40
CA ILE A 80 11.77 5.11 24.35
C ILE A 80 12.91 6.08 24.66
N LYS A 81 12.59 7.34 25.05
CA LYS A 81 13.58 8.34 25.44
C LYS A 81 14.47 7.86 26.59
N GLU A 82 13.88 7.32 27.64
CA GLU A 82 14.59 6.88 28.85
C GLU A 82 15.48 5.65 28.57
N GLU A 83 14.93 4.63 27.90
CA GLU A 83 15.67 3.40 27.58
C GLU A 83 16.87 3.66 26.65
N LEU A 84 16.79 4.68 25.78
CA LEU A 84 17.85 5.07 24.86
C LEU A 84 18.70 6.25 25.34
N ASN A 85 18.42 6.82 26.52
CA ASN A 85 19.09 7.98 27.09
C ASN A 85 19.12 9.22 26.18
N LEU A 86 17.98 9.54 25.56
CA LEU A 86 17.85 10.66 24.62
C LEU A 86 17.66 12.01 25.33
N LYS A 87 18.13 13.09 24.71
CA LYS A 87 18.14 14.47 25.23
C LYS A 87 16.90 15.27 24.87
N THR A 88 16.09 14.79 23.93
CA THR A 88 14.89 15.46 23.40
C THR A 88 13.95 15.92 24.52
N ASP A 89 13.54 17.19 24.49
CA ASP A 89 12.64 17.77 25.48
C ASP A 89 11.17 17.42 25.21
N LEU A 90 10.79 16.18 25.53
CA LEU A 90 9.40 15.72 25.40
C LEU A 90 8.43 16.50 26.31
N ASP A 91 8.88 17.09 27.42
CA ASP A 91 8.00 17.87 28.30
C ASP A 91 7.52 19.13 27.58
N TYR A 92 8.43 19.81 26.89
CA TYR A 92 8.11 20.95 26.03
C TYR A 92 7.17 20.56 24.88
N GLU A 93 7.48 19.47 24.15
CA GLU A 93 6.66 19.04 23.00
C GLU A 93 5.23 18.65 23.43
N PHE A 94 5.08 17.87 24.51
CA PHE A 94 3.75 17.50 25.01
C PHE A 94 2.98 18.68 25.61
N LYS A 95 3.67 19.70 26.12
CA LYS A 95 3.03 20.96 26.52
C LYS A 95 2.41 21.66 25.31
N ILE A 96 3.16 21.82 24.21
CA ILE A 96 2.63 22.42 22.98
C ILE A 96 1.45 21.61 22.44
N ILE A 97 1.56 20.28 22.42
CA ILE A 97 0.47 19.41 21.95
C ILE A 97 -0.79 19.63 22.80
N LYS A 98 -0.67 19.67 24.13
CA LYS A 98 -1.81 19.93 25.03
C LYS A 98 -2.43 21.30 24.77
N GLU A 99 -1.62 22.35 24.63
CA GLU A 99 -2.10 23.70 24.29
C GLU A 99 -2.87 23.74 22.96
N ASN A 100 -2.40 23.02 21.94
CA ASN A 100 -3.10 22.92 20.65
C ASN A 100 -4.41 22.12 20.76
N LEU A 101 -4.42 21.04 21.55
CA LEU A 101 -5.62 20.24 21.79
C LEU A 101 -6.70 21.04 22.55
N ASP A 102 -6.30 21.82 23.55
CA ASP A 102 -7.21 22.69 24.31
C ASP A 102 -7.80 23.80 23.44
N ASN A 103 -7.05 24.25 22.44
CA ASN A 103 -7.51 25.19 21.40
C ASN A 103 -8.26 24.50 20.24
N LYS A 104 -8.64 23.22 20.38
CA LYS A 104 -9.39 22.44 19.39
C LYS A 104 -8.72 22.41 18.01
N CYS A 105 -7.44 22.02 17.98
CA CYS A 105 -6.69 21.81 16.75
C CYS A 105 -7.40 20.86 15.77
N GLU A 106 -6.98 20.91 14.51
CA GLU A 106 -7.48 20.03 13.45
C GLU A 106 -7.01 18.58 13.61
N GLU A 107 -7.75 17.65 13.00
CA GLU A 107 -7.44 16.22 13.01
C GLU A 107 -6.03 15.95 12.44
N ASP A 108 -5.71 16.58 11.31
CA ASP A 108 -4.44 16.41 10.61
C ASP A 108 -3.24 16.81 11.49
N TYR A 109 -3.38 17.86 12.30
CA TYR A 109 -2.35 18.27 13.25
C TYR A 109 -2.07 17.17 14.27
N ILE A 110 -3.07 16.68 15.00
CA ILE A 110 -2.84 15.76 16.11
C ILE A 110 -2.35 14.40 15.62
N VAL A 111 -2.89 13.90 14.51
CA VAL A 111 -2.48 12.59 13.96
C VAL A 111 -1.04 12.63 13.47
N SER A 112 -0.58 13.75 12.89
CA SER A 112 0.82 13.91 12.46
C SER A 112 1.84 13.87 13.60
N ARG A 113 1.42 14.08 14.86
CA ARG A 113 2.34 14.15 16.00
C ARG A 113 3.07 12.84 16.26
N GLY A 114 2.50 11.70 15.85
CA GLY A 114 3.15 10.39 16.00
C GLY A 114 4.47 10.32 15.23
N GLU A 115 4.45 10.68 13.95
CA GLU A 115 5.62 10.74 13.07
C GLU A 115 6.59 11.83 13.51
N TYR A 116 6.08 13.03 13.84
CA TYR A 116 6.88 14.16 14.30
C TYR A 116 7.72 13.83 15.55
N LEU A 117 7.08 13.29 16.60
CA LEU A 117 7.78 12.91 17.83
C LEU A 117 8.77 11.77 17.61
N CYS A 118 8.42 10.80 16.76
CA CYS A 118 9.31 9.69 16.42
C CYS A 118 10.57 10.17 15.70
N ALA A 119 10.39 11.10 14.75
CA ALA A 119 11.47 11.75 14.02
C ALA A 119 12.39 12.56 14.93
N LEU A 120 11.85 13.33 15.88
CA LEU A 120 12.66 14.04 16.88
C LEU A 120 13.55 13.09 17.68
N LEU A 121 12.97 12.01 18.25
CA LEU A 121 13.73 11.04 19.02
C LEU A 121 14.81 10.34 18.17
N MET A 122 14.49 9.99 16.93
CA MET A 122 15.45 9.34 16.04
C MET A 122 16.56 10.29 15.58
N ALA A 123 16.25 11.57 15.35
CA ALA A 123 17.23 12.59 15.00
C ALA A 123 18.25 12.80 16.12
N ASP A 124 17.78 12.92 17.36
CA ASP A 124 18.61 12.99 18.57
C ASP A 124 19.45 11.72 18.73
N TYR A 125 18.85 10.54 18.52
CA TYR A 125 19.57 9.28 18.65
C TYR A 125 20.69 9.10 17.62
N LEU A 126 20.45 9.50 16.37
CA LEU A 126 21.43 9.40 15.28
C LEU A 126 22.47 10.54 15.27
N ASP A 127 22.21 11.60 16.03
CA ASP A 127 22.95 12.88 16.01
C ASP A 127 22.97 13.48 14.60
N CYS A 128 21.77 13.82 14.09
CA CYS A 128 21.60 14.36 12.73
C CYS A 128 20.47 15.40 12.67
N ASP A 129 20.34 16.08 11.52
CA ASP A 129 19.39 17.17 11.36
C ASP A 129 17.95 16.65 11.40
N PHE A 130 17.12 17.26 12.24
CA PHE A 130 15.68 17.10 12.17
C PHE A 130 15.09 18.13 11.20
N ILE A 131 14.32 17.68 10.21
CA ILE A 131 13.63 18.55 9.26
C ILE A 131 12.14 18.20 9.30
N ASP A 132 11.34 19.13 9.82
CA ASP A 132 9.89 18.95 9.92
C ASP A 132 9.26 18.87 8.51
N ALA A 133 8.40 17.88 8.28
CA ALA A 133 7.77 17.66 6.99
C ALA A 133 6.91 18.84 6.54
N LYS A 134 6.37 19.63 7.49
CA LYS A 134 5.60 20.84 7.17
C LYS A 134 6.39 21.90 6.39
N ASP A 135 7.72 21.90 6.53
CA ASP A 135 8.60 22.91 5.95
C ASP A 135 9.13 22.50 4.57
N VAL A 136 8.91 21.23 4.18
CA VAL A 136 9.45 20.65 2.93
C VAL A 136 8.41 19.98 2.04
N ILE A 137 7.29 19.49 2.58
CA ILE A 137 6.18 18.90 1.82
C ILE A 137 5.00 19.87 1.82
N PHE A 138 4.56 20.28 0.63
CA PHE A 138 3.49 21.25 0.47
C PHE A 138 2.31 20.67 -0.31
N PHE A 139 1.10 21.05 0.09
CA PHE A 139 -0.15 20.67 -0.56
C PHE A 139 -0.82 21.88 -1.23
N ASN A 140 -1.57 21.61 -2.29
CA ASN A 140 -2.58 22.52 -2.82
C ASN A 140 -3.87 22.37 -1.99
N TYR A 141 -4.75 23.37 -2.00
CA TYR A 141 -6.02 23.31 -1.22
C TYR A 141 -6.96 22.17 -1.64
N ASP A 142 -6.79 21.59 -2.84
CA ASP A 142 -7.52 20.40 -3.28
C ASP A 142 -6.98 19.09 -2.67
N GLY A 143 -5.92 19.15 -1.86
CA GLY A 143 -5.29 18.01 -1.20
C GLY A 143 -4.22 17.30 -2.04
N THR A 144 -3.94 17.76 -3.26
CA THR A 144 -2.82 17.25 -4.07
C THR A 144 -1.49 17.83 -3.60
N VAL A 145 -0.38 17.12 -3.85
CA VAL A 145 0.96 17.63 -3.53
C VAL A 145 1.32 18.75 -4.50
N ASN A 146 1.80 19.87 -3.98
CA ASN A 146 2.41 20.92 -4.77
C ASN A 146 3.85 20.53 -5.10
N GLU A 147 4.03 19.88 -6.26
CA GLU A 147 5.32 19.32 -6.68
C GLU A 147 6.41 20.39 -6.83
N GLU A 148 6.09 21.55 -7.40
CA GLU A 148 7.05 22.63 -7.65
C GLU A 148 7.64 23.18 -6.35
N LYS A 149 6.77 23.61 -5.41
CA LYS A 149 7.20 24.17 -4.12
C LYS A 149 7.89 23.12 -3.26
N THR A 150 7.39 21.89 -3.27
CA THR A 150 8.00 20.76 -2.56
C THR A 150 9.41 20.48 -3.10
N HIS A 151 9.58 20.45 -4.42
CA HIS A 151 10.88 20.25 -5.05
C HIS A 151 11.88 21.35 -4.69
N GLU A 152 11.46 22.62 -4.78
CA GLU A 152 12.28 23.79 -4.42
C GLU A 152 12.76 23.69 -2.97
N LYS A 153 11.83 23.46 -2.03
CA LYS A 153 12.13 23.49 -0.59
C LYS A 153 12.93 22.30 -0.11
N LEU A 154 12.62 21.09 -0.62
CA LEU A 154 13.45 19.91 -0.35
C LEU A 154 14.88 20.13 -0.84
N THR A 155 15.05 20.62 -2.07
CA THR A 155 16.40 20.88 -2.63
C THR A 155 17.15 21.93 -1.82
N GLU A 156 16.48 23.01 -1.43
CA GLU A 156 17.07 24.10 -0.65
C GLU A 156 17.51 23.65 0.76
N ILE A 157 16.66 22.90 1.46
CA ILE A 157 16.85 22.54 2.87
C ILE A 157 17.70 21.27 2.98
N LEU A 158 17.33 20.18 2.30
CA LEU A 158 18.07 18.91 2.35
C LEU A 158 19.40 18.98 1.61
N GLY A 159 19.56 19.86 0.61
CA GLY A 159 20.84 20.08 -0.06
C GLY A 159 21.92 20.67 0.84
N LYS A 160 21.54 21.31 1.95
CA LYS A 160 22.46 21.86 2.97
C LYS A 160 22.77 20.87 4.10
N SER A 161 21.97 19.81 4.23
CA SER A 161 22.13 18.80 5.27
C SER A 161 22.96 17.62 4.78
N ASN A 162 23.88 17.14 5.61
CA ASN A 162 24.65 15.93 5.29
C ASN A 162 23.84 14.65 5.54
N LYS A 163 23.03 14.64 6.61
CA LYS A 163 22.16 13.54 7.00
C LYS A 163 20.97 14.10 7.76
N ALA A 164 19.76 13.71 7.36
CA ALA A 164 18.54 14.26 7.94
C ALA A 164 17.47 13.19 8.19
N ILE A 165 16.69 13.42 9.25
CA ILE A 165 15.47 12.70 9.58
C ILE A 165 14.28 13.59 9.23
N ILE A 166 13.35 13.05 8.44
CA ILE A 166 12.11 13.70 8.04
C ILE A 166 10.92 12.86 8.56
N PRO A 167 9.96 13.47 9.29
CA PRO A 167 8.69 12.81 9.59
C PRO A 167 7.96 12.41 8.30
N GLY A 168 7.42 11.19 8.24
CA GLY A 168 6.52 10.82 7.14
C GLY A 168 5.11 11.41 7.31
N PHE A 169 4.21 11.02 6.41
CA PHE A 169 2.74 11.10 6.60
C PHE A 169 2.07 12.48 6.47
N TYR A 170 2.79 13.59 6.59
CA TYR A 170 2.18 14.92 6.50
C TYR A 170 3.06 15.97 5.81
N GLY A 171 2.48 17.15 5.62
CA GLY A 171 3.10 18.38 5.12
C GLY A 171 2.24 19.59 5.51
N SER A 172 2.32 20.67 4.75
CA SER A 172 1.53 21.89 5.01
C SER A 172 0.70 22.36 3.82
N TYR A 173 -0.46 22.94 4.11
CA TYR A 173 -1.22 23.76 3.17
C TYR A 173 -0.58 25.13 2.98
N PRO A 174 -1.01 25.93 1.96
CA PRO A 174 -0.44 27.26 1.72
C PRO A 174 -0.60 28.25 2.88
N ASP A 175 -1.58 28.05 3.76
CA ASP A 175 -1.78 28.85 4.98
C ASP A 175 -0.94 28.38 6.19
N GLY A 176 -0.14 27.32 6.03
CA GLY A 176 0.70 26.74 7.07
C GLY A 176 0.00 25.71 7.97
N SER A 177 -1.29 25.45 7.78
CA SER A 177 -1.99 24.36 8.48
C SER A 177 -1.44 23.00 8.05
N ILE A 178 -1.46 22.02 8.96
CA ILE A 178 -0.93 20.68 8.70
C ILE A 178 -1.92 19.91 7.85
N LYS A 179 -1.40 19.22 6.82
CA LYS A 179 -2.17 18.28 6.00
C LYS A 179 -1.55 16.90 6.03
N THR A 180 -2.33 15.87 6.35
CA THR A 180 -1.91 14.47 6.24
C THR A 180 -2.25 13.87 4.87
N PHE A 181 -1.46 12.87 4.47
CA PHE A 181 -1.78 12.01 3.32
C PHE A 181 -2.91 11.04 3.68
N SER A 182 -3.74 10.68 2.69
CA SER A 182 -4.88 9.77 2.89
C SER A 182 -4.47 8.33 3.20
N ARG A 183 -3.48 7.76 2.49
CA ARG A 183 -2.98 6.39 2.66
C ARG A 183 -1.49 6.29 2.34
N GLY A 184 -0.78 5.40 3.04
CA GLY A 184 0.65 5.14 2.77
C GLY A 184 1.56 6.36 2.93
N GLY A 185 1.16 7.33 3.76
CA GLY A 185 1.77 8.67 3.75
C GLY A 185 3.28 8.69 4.00
N SER A 186 3.81 7.88 4.91
CA SER A 186 5.28 7.81 5.10
C SER A 186 5.99 7.20 3.88
N ASP A 187 5.37 6.24 3.19
CA ASP A 187 5.91 5.67 1.97
C ASP A 187 5.92 6.69 0.82
N ILE A 188 4.85 7.50 0.70
CA ILE A 188 4.75 8.63 -0.23
C ILE A 188 5.85 9.65 0.07
N THR A 189 6.02 10.07 1.33
CA THR A 189 7.10 10.99 1.72
C THR A 189 8.47 10.46 1.31
N GLY A 190 8.76 9.18 1.58
CA GLY A 190 10.02 8.55 1.18
C GLY A 190 10.23 8.57 -0.33
N SER A 191 9.18 8.33 -1.12
CA SER A 191 9.25 8.40 -2.58
C SER A 191 9.44 9.82 -3.11
N ILE A 192 8.75 10.81 -2.54
CA ILE A 192 8.92 12.22 -2.93
C ILE A 192 10.36 12.66 -2.66
N VAL A 193 10.88 12.40 -1.46
CA VAL A 193 12.26 12.75 -1.09
C VAL A 193 13.26 12.05 -2.01
N SER A 194 13.04 10.76 -2.31
CA SER A 194 13.90 9.99 -3.23
C SER A 194 13.92 10.61 -4.63
N SER A 195 12.74 10.95 -5.17
CA SER A 195 12.59 11.54 -6.49
C SER A 195 13.26 12.91 -6.59
N VAL A 196 13.02 13.79 -5.61
CA VAL A 196 13.55 15.17 -5.63
C VAL A 196 15.05 15.19 -5.44
N MET A 197 15.58 14.38 -4.51
CA MET A 197 17.01 14.35 -4.24
C MET A 197 17.82 13.51 -5.24
N GLY A 198 17.16 12.90 -6.23
CA GLY A 198 17.82 12.06 -7.23
C GLY A 198 18.50 10.84 -6.61
N ALA A 199 17.81 10.16 -5.69
CA ALA A 199 18.35 8.99 -5.02
C ALA A 199 18.61 7.85 -6.01
N ASP A 200 19.72 7.14 -5.84
CA ASP A 200 20.03 5.96 -6.65
C ASP A 200 19.14 4.76 -6.26
N ILE A 201 18.69 4.71 -5.01
CA ILE A 201 17.82 3.66 -4.48
C ILE A 201 17.00 4.17 -3.30
N TYR A 202 15.72 3.79 -3.30
CA TYR A 202 14.82 3.98 -2.17
C TYR A 202 14.70 2.68 -1.38
N GLU A 203 15.28 2.60 -0.17
CA GLU A 203 15.10 1.46 0.72
C GLU A 203 13.83 1.64 1.56
N ASN A 204 12.89 0.71 1.44
CA ASN A 204 11.70 0.66 2.29
C ASN A 204 11.85 -0.49 3.30
N TRP A 205 12.10 -0.12 4.55
CA TRP A 205 12.36 -1.02 5.65
C TRP A 205 11.06 -1.36 6.39
N THR A 206 10.76 -2.66 6.39
CA THR A 206 9.53 -3.26 6.91
C THR A 206 9.87 -4.38 7.90
N ASP A 207 8.87 -5.16 8.30
CA ASP A 207 9.03 -6.38 9.09
C ASP A 207 9.06 -7.67 8.26
N VAL A 208 9.05 -7.56 6.92
CA VAL A 208 9.11 -8.69 5.99
C VAL A 208 10.33 -8.61 5.08
N SER A 209 10.89 -9.77 4.75
CA SER A 209 12.08 -9.89 3.89
C SER A 209 11.70 -9.88 2.40
N GLY A 210 11.04 -8.81 1.97
CA GLY A 210 10.54 -8.65 0.61
C GLY A 210 9.23 -9.40 0.33
N PHE A 211 8.94 -9.61 -0.95
CA PHE A 211 7.75 -10.31 -1.42
C PHE A 211 8.01 -11.80 -1.64
N LEU A 212 6.97 -12.58 -1.44
CA LEU A 212 6.94 -14.02 -1.73
C LEU A 212 6.12 -14.25 -3.00
N VAL A 213 6.47 -15.28 -3.76
CA VAL A 213 5.78 -15.63 -5.03
C VAL A 213 4.31 -15.99 -4.79
N ALA A 214 3.96 -16.49 -3.62
CA ALA A 214 2.58 -16.78 -3.20
C ALA A 214 2.45 -16.58 -1.69
N ASP A 215 1.21 -16.51 -1.19
CA ASP A 215 0.92 -16.37 0.24
C ASP A 215 1.49 -17.56 1.05
N PRO A 216 2.38 -17.32 2.04
CA PRO A 216 2.98 -18.37 2.85
C PRO A 216 1.99 -19.12 3.75
N ARG A 217 0.77 -18.59 3.96
CA ARG A 217 -0.31 -19.28 4.66
C ARG A 217 -0.98 -20.34 3.78
N ILE A 218 -0.84 -20.23 2.45
CA ILE A 218 -1.45 -21.12 1.47
C ILE A 218 -0.42 -22.10 0.91
N VAL A 219 0.75 -21.59 0.53
CA VAL A 219 1.87 -22.37 -0.01
C VAL A 219 2.97 -22.46 1.03
N ASN A 220 3.41 -23.67 1.37
CA ASN A 220 4.48 -23.87 2.33
C ASN A 220 5.83 -23.45 1.74
N ASN A 221 6.57 -22.59 2.46
CA ASN A 221 7.89 -22.08 2.09
C ASN A 221 7.97 -21.55 0.63
N PRO A 222 7.13 -20.56 0.26
CA PRO A 222 7.13 -20.04 -1.08
C PRO A 222 8.46 -19.31 -1.36
N LYS A 223 8.99 -19.48 -2.58
CA LYS A 223 10.17 -18.74 -3.03
C LYS A 223 10.00 -17.22 -2.88
N GLN A 224 11.07 -16.54 -2.48
CA GLN A 224 11.15 -15.08 -2.43
C GLN A 224 11.33 -14.50 -3.83
N ILE A 225 10.61 -13.41 -4.11
CA ILE A 225 10.77 -12.60 -5.32
C ILE A 225 12.00 -11.72 -5.13
N LYS A 226 13.05 -11.93 -5.93
CA LYS A 226 14.27 -11.11 -5.83
C LYS A 226 14.14 -9.77 -6.54
N LYS A 227 13.47 -9.76 -7.70
CA LYS A 227 13.23 -8.57 -8.52
C LYS A 227 11.78 -8.59 -9.00
N ILE A 228 11.15 -7.44 -9.00
CA ILE A 228 9.79 -7.23 -9.52
C ILE A 228 9.75 -5.93 -10.33
N THR A 229 8.99 -5.86 -11.42
CA THR A 229 8.76 -4.58 -12.11
C THR A 229 7.66 -3.78 -11.43
N TYR A 230 7.62 -2.46 -11.64
CA TYR A 230 6.51 -1.62 -11.17
C TYR A 230 5.16 -2.10 -11.72
N GLN A 231 5.11 -2.52 -12.99
CA GLN A 231 3.89 -3.03 -13.60
C GLN A 231 3.41 -4.34 -12.94
N GLU A 232 4.30 -5.31 -12.71
CA GLU A 232 3.90 -6.57 -12.03
C GLU A 232 3.52 -6.35 -10.57
N LEU A 233 4.24 -5.45 -9.87
CA LEU A 233 3.90 -5.07 -8.50
C LEU A 233 2.47 -4.51 -8.44
N ARG A 234 2.09 -3.65 -9.40
CA ARG A 234 0.75 -3.08 -9.47
C ARG A 234 -0.32 -4.18 -9.57
N GLU A 235 -0.12 -5.15 -10.46
CA GLU A 235 -1.05 -6.27 -10.66
C GLU A 235 -1.19 -7.14 -9.41
N LEU A 236 -0.09 -7.44 -8.72
CA LEU A 236 -0.10 -8.24 -7.49
C LEU A 236 -0.72 -7.48 -6.31
N SER A 237 -0.34 -6.21 -6.11
CA SER A 237 -0.85 -5.38 -5.02
C SER A 237 -2.35 -5.16 -5.12
N TYR A 238 -2.90 -5.01 -6.33
CA TYR A 238 -4.33 -4.90 -6.56
C TYR A 238 -5.10 -6.14 -6.05
N MET A 239 -4.51 -7.33 -6.17
CA MET A 239 -5.11 -8.60 -5.73
C MET A 239 -4.75 -8.98 -4.28
N GLY A 240 -4.31 -8.02 -3.47
CA GLY A 240 -4.12 -8.20 -2.03
C GLY A 240 -2.71 -8.57 -1.59
N ALA A 241 -1.71 -8.54 -2.47
CA ALA A 241 -0.30 -8.66 -2.08
C ALA A 241 0.23 -7.33 -1.49
N SER A 242 -0.29 -6.92 -0.32
CA SER A 242 -0.04 -5.59 0.23
C SER A 242 1.22 -5.52 1.11
N VAL A 243 2.34 -5.06 0.55
CA VAL A 243 3.48 -4.50 1.32
C VAL A 243 3.66 -3.02 1.02
N LEU A 244 3.35 -2.58 -0.21
CA LEU A 244 3.50 -1.20 -0.65
C LEU A 244 2.28 -0.75 -1.44
N HIS A 245 1.81 0.47 -1.17
CA HIS A 245 0.62 1.03 -1.81
C HIS A 245 0.93 1.63 -3.19
N GLU A 246 -0.03 1.53 -4.12
CA GLU A 246 -0.13 2.25 -5.41
C GLU A 246 0.55 3.62 -5.42
N GLU A 247 -0.17 4.56 -4.81
CA GLU A 247 0.18 5.98 -4.79
C GLU A 247 1.57 6.24 -4.20
N ALA A 248 2.03 5.38 -3.29
CA ALA A 248 3.34 5.52 -2.66
C ALA A 248 4.50 5.31 -3.62
N VAL A 249 4.35 4.53 -4.71
CA VAL A 249 5.45 4.29 -5.65
C VAL A 249 5.54 5.30 -6.78
N PHE A 250 4.51 6.13 -6.96
CA PHE A 250 4.38 6.96 -8.17
C PHE A 250 5.56 7.92 -8.41
N PRO A 251 6.05 8.69 -7.41
CA PRO A 251 7.15 9.63 -7.63
C PRO A 251 8.44 8.94 -8.10
N VAL A 252 8.82 7.84 -7.43
CA VAL A 252 10.04 7.08 -7.77
C VAL A 252 9.89 6.29 -9.07
N ARG A 253 8.68 5.84 -9.41
CA ARG A 253 8.39 5.21 -10.70
C ARG A 253 8.62 6.20 -11.85
N GLN A 254 8.13 7.43 -11.74
CA GLN A 254 8.34 8.47 -12.76
C GLN A 254 9.82 8.85 -12.90
N ALA A 255 10.52 8.98 -11.78
CA ALA A 255 11.96 9.25 -11.77
C ALA A 255 12.81 8.05 -12.22
N GLY A 256 12.22 6.86 -12.31
CA GLY A 256 12.94 5.63 -12.67
C GLY A 256 13.87 5.11 -11.57
N ILE A 257 13.63 5.52 -10.32
CA ILE A 257 14.41 5.13 -9.14
C ILE A 257 13.94 3.76 -8.66
N PRO A 258 14.83 2.78 -8.43
CA PRO A 258 14.44 1.49 -7.89
C PRO A 258 14.11 1.56 -6.39
N ILE A 259 13.19 0.71 -5.94
CA ILE A 259 12.86 0.54 -4.51
C ILE A 259 13.39 -0.81 -4.03
N ASN A 260 14.00 -0.87 -2.86
CA ASN A 260 14.33 -2.14 -2.23
C ASN A 260 13.51 -2.35 -0.95
N ILE A 261 12.65 -3.37 -0.95
CA ILE A 261 11.90 -3.79 0.24
C ILE A 261 12.80 -4.63 1.13
N LYS A 262 13.14 -4.13 2.31
CA LYS A 262 14.05 -4.76 3.27
C LYS A 262 13.38 -5.06 4.61
N ASN A 263 13.99 -5.93 5.40
CA ASN A 263 13.50 -6.31 6.73
C ASN A 263 14.41 -5.74 7.83
N THR A 264 13.85 -4.93 8.72
CA THR A 264 14.58 -4.36 9.87
C THR A 264 15.06 -5.44 10.84
N ASN A 265 14.36 -6.58 10.91
CA ASN A 265 14.71 -7.71 11.76
C ASN A 265 15.66 -8.71 11.10
N ASP A 266 15.91 -8.59 9.79
CA ASP A 266 16.79 -9.45 9.01
C ASP A 266 17.55 -8.61 7.95
N PRO A 267 18.47 -7.71 8.37
CA PRO A 267 19.04 -6.68 7.49
C PRO A 267 19.94 -7.21 6.36
N GLU A 268 20.51 -8.40 6.57
CA GLU A 268 21.37 -9.10 5.61
C GLU A 268 20.56 -9.73 4.47
N ASN A 269 19.25 -9.94 4.65
CA ASN A 269 18.40 -10.39 3.57
C ASN A 269 18.35 -9.33 2.46
N PRO A 270 18.58 -9.71 1.19
CA PRO A 270 18.58 -8.76 0.09
C PRO A 270 17.21 -8.16 -0.19
N GLY A 271 16.12 -8.81 0.27
CA GLY A 271 14.77 -8.33 0.10
C GLY A 271 14.23 -8.51 -1.32
N THR A 272 13.42 -7.55 -1.77
CA THR A 272 12.93 -7.50 -3.16
C THR A 272 13.21 -6.15 -3.78
N LEU A 273 13.87 -6.16 -4.93
CA LEU A 273 14.15 -4.97 -5.71
C LEU A 273 13.04 -4.70 -6.73
N ILE A 274 12.34 -3.59 -6.58
CA ILE A 274 11.35 -3.07 -7.53
C ILE A 274 12.09 -2.19 -8.55
N ILE A 275 11.93 -2.52 -9.84
CA ILE A 275 12.66 -1.89 -10.94
C ILE A 275 11.69 -1.38 -12.02
N ARG A 276 12.22 -0.59 -12.96
CA ARG A 276 11.47 -0.17 -14.14
C ARG A 276 11.16 -1.35 -15.07
N ASP A 277 10.06 -1.21 -15.80
CA ASP A 277 9.55 -2.26 -16.70
C ASP A 277 10.55 -2.56 -17.85
N ASP A 278 11.29 -1.55 -18.33
CA ASP A 278 12.32 -1.68 -19.38
C ASP A 278 13.64 -2.29 -18.89
N GLN A 279 13.81 -2.45 -17.58
CA GLN A 279 14.98 -3.10 -16.98
C GLN A 279 14.78 -4.61 -16.78
N ALA A 280 13.61 -5.15 -17.17
CA ALA A 280 13.33 -6.58 -17.15
C ALA A 280 14.03 -7.30 -18.32
N GLY A 281 15.35 -7.51 -18.19
CA GLY A 281 16.16 -8.23 -19.18
C GLY A 281 16.02 -9.76 -19.14
N GLU A 282 16.88 -10.46 -19.88
CA GLU A 282 16.82 -11.94 -20.02
C GLU A 282 16.98 -12.69 -18.68
N ASP A 283 17.85 -12.21 -17.79
CA ASP A 283 18.10 -12.81 -16.46
C ASP A 283 17.02 -12.47 -15.40
N TYR A 284 15.95 -11.78 -15.79
CA TYR A 284 14.85 -11.39 -14.91
C TYR A 284 14.13 -12.61 -14.29
N ALA A 285 13.63 -12.46 -13.05
CA ALA A 285 12.88 -13.47 -12.29
C ALA A 285 13.59 -14.83 -12.08
N ASN A 286 14.93 -14.89 -12.05
CA ASN A 286 15.71 -16.14 -11.99
C ASN A 286 15.29 -17.16 -13.07
N GLY A 287 14.84 -16.70 -14.23
CA GLY A 287 14.37 -17.56 -15.33
C GLY A 287 12.94 -18.09 -15.18
N HIS A 288 12.23 -17.82 -14.08
CA HIS A 288 10.81 -18.17 -13.95
C HIS A 288 9.96 -17.33 -14.91
N ILE A 289 8.89 -17.94 -15.45
CA ILE A 289 7.98 -17.27 -16.38
C ILE A 289 7.02 -16.35 -15.61
N ILE A 290 6.56 -16.80 -14.44
CA ILE A 290 5.71 -16.01 -13.55
C ILE A 290 6.56 -15.41 -12.44
N THR A 291 6.18 -14.21 -12.03
CA THR A 291 6.81 -13.45 -10.95
C THR A 291 6.06 -13.67 -9.63
N GLY A 292 4.72 -13.72 -9.68
CA GLY A 292 3.90 -13.90 -8.49
C GLY A 292 2.49 -14.40 -8.76
N ILE A 293 1.85 -14.88 -7.70
CA ILE A 293 0.46 -15.33 -7.64
C ILE A 293 -0.17 -14.64 -6.44
N ALA A 294 -1.23 -13.88 -6.67
CA ALA A 294 -2.00 -13.21 -5.64
C ALA A 294 -3.48 -13.52 -5.83
N GLY A 295 -4.28 -13.40 -4.78
CA GLY A 295 -5.71 -13.64 -4.88
C GLY A 295 -6.47 -13.11 -3.69
N ARG A 296 -7.76 -12.86 -3.91
CA ARG A 296 -8.69 -12.31 -2.93
C ARG A 296 -10.01 -13.09 -2.99
N LYS A 297 -10.56 -13.42 -1.82
CA LYS A 297 -11.85 -14.09 -1.65
C LYS A 297 -13.00 -13.09 -1.65
N ASP A 298 -14.23 -13.61 -1.62
CA ASP A 298 -15.46 -12.87 -1.34
C ASP A 298 -15.87 -11.86 -2.42
N PHE A 299 -15.92 -12.29 -3.68
CA PHE A 299 -16.46 -11.52 -4.80
C PHE A 299 -17.91 -11.87 -5.12
N SER A 300 -18.62 -10.86 -5.62
CA SER A 300 -19.99 -10.97 -6.13
C SER A 300 -20.02 -10.65 -7.62
N PHE A 301 -20.70 -11.50 -8.39
CA PHE A 301 -20.87 -11.38 -9.84
C PHE A 301 -22.33 -11.06 -10.14
N PHE A 302 -22.59 -9.88 -10.66
CA PHE A 302 -23.89 -9.53 -11.22
C PHE A 302 -23.87 -9.91 -12.69
N TYR A 303 -24.44 -11.07 -13.02
CA TYR A 303 -24.63 -11.51 -14.40
C TYR A 303 -25.89 -10.85 -14.96
N ILE A 304 -25.73 -10.04 -16.00
CA ILE A 304 -26.81 -9.34 -16.68
C ILE A 304 -26.98 -9.95 -18.07
N HIS A 305 -28.19 -10.41 -18.36
CA HIS A 305 -28.56 -10.95 -19.67
C HIS A 305 -29.62 -10.07 -20.32
N LYS A 306 -29.40 -9.73 -21.58
CA LYS A 306 -30.34 -9.02 -22.42
C LYS A 306 -30.26 -9.51 -23.86
N GLU A 307 -31.37 -9.97 -24.40
CA GLU A 307 -31.44 -10.31 -25.83
C GLU A 307 -31.09 -9.10 -26.72
N HIS A 308 -30.30 -9.36 -27.76
CA HIS A 308 -29.83 -8.36 -28.72
C HIS A 308 -29.00 -7.23 -28.09
N MET A 309 -28.31 -7.51 -26.99
CA MET A 309 -27.47 -6.52 -26.29
C MET A 309 -26.43 -5.90 -27.23
N ALA A 310 -25.82 -6.72 -28.10
CA ALA A 310 -24.80 -6.27 -29.07
C ALA A 310 -25.29 -5.17 -30.03
N HIS A 311 -26.61 -4.99 -30.19
CA HIS A 311 -27.21 -3.94 -31.03
C HIS A 311 -27.65 -2.71 -30.23
N GLU A 312 -27.57 -2.74 -28.90
CA GLU A 312 -27.92 -1.62 -28.03
C GLU A 312 -26.69 -0.83 -27.60
N VAL A 313 -26.62 0.43 -28.01
CA VAL A 313 -25.57 1.35 -27.57
C VAL A 313 -25.81 1.76 -26.11
N GLY A 314 -24.76 1.61 -25.29
CA GLY A 314 -24.69 2.21 -23.96
C GLY A 314 -25.30 1.40 -22.80
N ILE A 315 -25.71 0.15 -23.02
CA ILE A 315 -26.24 -0.70 -21.94
C ILE A 315 -25.23 -0.90 -20.79
N VAL A 316 -23.96 -1.16 -21.11
CA VAL A 316 -22.90 -1.29 -20.09
C VAL A 316 -22.79 0.02 -19.31
N LYS A 317 -22.74 1.17 -19.98
CA LYS A 317 -22.72 2.48 -19.32
C LYS A 317 -23.89 2.64 -18.33
N LYS A 318 -25.13 2.38 -18.77
CA LYS A 318 -26.33 2.46 -17.91
C LYS A 318 -26.24 1.57 -16.68
N ALA A 319 -25.62 0.40 -16.82
CA ALA A 319 -25.41 -0.50 -15.69
C ALA A 319 -24.34 0.02 -14.73
N LEU A 320 -23.24 0.57 -15.24
CA LEU A 320 -22.19 1.17 -14.41
C LEU A 320 -22.69 2.39 -13.62
N GLU A 321 -23.59 3.20 -14.20
CA GLU A 321 -24.23 4.32 -13.52
C GLU A 321 -24.94 3.89 -12.21
N VAL A 322 -25.51 2.67 -12.15
CA VAL A 322 -26.15 2.14 -10.93
C VAL A 322 -25.15 2.05 -9.76
N PHE A 323 -23.90 1.69 -10.04
CA PHE A 323 -22.85 1.54 -9.04
C PHE A 323 -22.17 2.88 -8.77
N GLU A 324 -21.94 3.70 -9.80
CA GLU A 324 -21.36 5.04 -9.69
C GLU A 324 -22.18 5.96 -8.78
N GLU A 325 -23.51 5.98 -8.94
CA GLU A 325 -24.43 6.77 -8.09
C GLU A 325 -24.34 6.41 -6.60
N ARG A 326 -23.71 5.28 -6.27
CA ARG A 326 -23.51 4.77 -4.90
C ARG A 326 -22.05 4.83 -4.46
N GLY A 327 -21.15 5.34 -5.29
CA GLY A 327 -19.70 5.36 -5.03
C GLY A 327 -19.08 3.96 -4.95
N ILE A 328 -19.65 2.97 -5.65
CA ILE A 328 -19.16 1.60 -5.64
C ILE A 328 -18.20 1.37 -6.79
N SER A 329 -16.97 0.99 -6.48
CA SER A 329 -15.96 0.60 -7.47
C SER A 329 -16.26 -0.79 -8.05
N ILE A 330 -15.91 -0.97 -9.32
CA ILE A 330 -16.04 -2.23 -10.06
C ILE A 330 -14.66 -2.70 -10.49
N ASP A 331 -14.43 -4.01 -10.41
CA ASP A 331 -13.12 -4.61 -10.68
C ASP A 331 -13.04 -5.18 -12.11
N HIS A 332 -14.06 -5.92 -12.56
CA HIS A 332 -14.09 -6.49 -13.90
C HIS A 332 -15.46 -6.45 -14.57
N ILE A 333 -15.44 -6.35 -15.91
CA ILE A 333 -16.65 -6.37 -16.74
C ILE A 333 -16.47 -7.35 -17.92
N PRO A 334 -16.48 -8.68 -17.71
CA PRO A 334 -16.51 -9.62 -18.82
C PRO A 334 -17.79 -9.46 -19.63
N SER A 335 -17.68 -9.35 -20.95
CA SER A 335 -18.82 -9.23 -21.86
C SER A 335 -18.85 -10.36 -22.89
N GLY A 336 -20.06 -10.70 -23.31
CA GLY A 336 -20.35 -11.57 -24.43
C GLY A 336 -21.27 -10.86 -25.43
N ILE A 337 -22.05 -11.64 -26.19
CA ILE A 337 -22.95 -11.10 -27.22
C ILE A 337 -24.21 -10.50 -26.59
N ASP A 338 -24.88 -11.25 -25.71
CA ASP A 338 -26.17 -10.91 -25.09
C ASP A 338 -26.09 -10.82 -23.56
N SER A 339 -24.87 -10.76 -23.02
CA SER A 339 -24.66 -10.70 -21.58
C SER A 339 -23.36 -10.01 -21.21
N PHE A 340 -23.31 -9.47 -20.01
CA PHE A 340 -22.08 -9.05 -19.36
C PHE A 340 -22.19 -9.29 -17.86
N THR A 341 -21.04 -9.38 -17.20
CA THR A 341 -20.98 -9.57 -15.75
C THR A 341 -20.28 -8.38 -15.13
N ILE A 342 -20.80 -7.87 -14.01
CA ILE A 342 -20.10 -6.90 -13.18
C ILE A 342 -19.54 -7.63 -11.97
N VAL A 343 -18.21 -7.55 -11.78
CA VAL A 343 -17.47 -8.22 -10.70
C VAL A 343 -16.94 -7.18 -9.74
N LEU A 344 -17.17 -7.41 -8.45
CA LEU A 344 -16.72 -6.51 -7.38
C LEU A 344 -16.66 -7.24 -6.02
N PRO A 345 -15.97 -6.67 -5.01
CA PRO A 345 -15.97 -7.21 -3.65
C PRO A 345 -17.39 -7.28 -3.06
N SER A 346 -17.73 -8.40 -2.42
CA SER A 346 -19.07 -8.65 -1.88
C SER A 346 -19.45 -7.67 -0.76
N GLU A 347 -18.46 -7.23 0.03
CA GLU A 347 -18.64 -6.25 1.11
C GLU A 347 -19.29 -4.95 0.63
N SER A 348 -19.02 -4.54 -0.62
CA SER A 348 -19.53 -3.28 -1.18
C SER A 348 -21.02 -3.34 -1.53
N VAL A 349 -21.61 -4.53 -1.62
CA VAL A 349 -22.99 -4.74 -2.11
C VAL A 349 -23.83 -5.65 -1.24
N GLU A 350 -23.27 -6.21 -0.18
CA GLU A 350 -23.92 -7.24 0.64
C GLU A 350 -25.34 -6.85 1.05
N LYS A 351 -25.50 -5.62 1.56
CA LYS A 351 -26.75 -5.06 2.08
C LYS A 351 -27.71 -4.50 1.02
N ILE A 352 -27.22 -4.24 -0.19
CA ILE A 352 -27.97 -3.49 -1.23
C ILE A 352 -28.13 -4.28 -2.54
N SER A 353 -27.64 -5.51 -2.60
CA SER A 353 -27.67 -6.35 -3.81
C SER A 353 -29.06 -6.46 -4.46
N HIS A 354 -30.12 -6.65 -3.67
CA HIS A 354 -31.50 -6.70 -4.19
C HIS A 354 -31.92 -5.40 -4.88
N GLN A 355 -31.59 -4.24 -4.29
CA GLN A 355 -31.89 -2.93 -4.87
C GLN A 355 -31.14 -2.72 -6.18
N ILE A 356 -29.86 -3.12 -6.22
CA ILE A 356 -29.04 -3.06 -7.43
C ILE A 356 -29.65 -3.93 -8.54
N VAL A 357 -30.09 -5.15 -8.21
CA VAL A 357 -30.73 -6.05 -9.18
C VAL A 357 -32.00 -5.43 -9.78
N GLU A 358 -32.86 -4.86 -8.94
CA GLU A 358 -34.09 -4.20 -9.41
C GLU A 358 -33.79 -2.99 -10.28
N GLU A 359 -32.80 -2.18 -9.90
CA GLU A 359 -32.42 -0.99 -10.66
C GLU A 359 -31.75 -1.36 -11.99
N LEU A 360 -30.88 -2.37 -12.02
CA LEU A 360 -30.31 -2.90 -13.26
C LEU A 360 -31.40 -3.38 -14.21
N LYS A 361 -32.37 -4.16 -13.70
CA LYS A 361 -33.53 -4.60 -14.51
C LYS A 361 -34.29 -3.43 -15.10
N LYS A 362 -34.53 -2.38 -14.31
CA LYS A 362 -35.27 -1.19 -14.73
C LYS A 362 -34.49 -0.32 -15.72
N LYS A 363 -33.26 0.11 -15.38
CA LYS A 363 -32.44 1.01 -16.21
C LYS A 363 -31.99 0.35 -17.51
N CYS A 364 -31.60 -0.92 -17.43
CA CYS A 364 -31.07 -1.65 -18.59
C CYS A 364 -32.16 -2.39 -19.38
N LYS A 365 -33.40 -2.48 -18.86
CA LYS A 365 -34.50 -3.26 -19.47
C LYS A 365 -34.06 -4.68 -19.82
N THR A 366 -33.48 -5.37 -18.84
CA THR A 366 -32.86 -6.69 -19.02
C THR A 366 -33.84 -7.80 -18.69
N ASP A 367 -33.72 -8.93 -19.37
CA ASP A 367 -34.57 -10.10 -19.16
C ASP A 367 -34.26 -10.78 -17.82
N ASN A 368 -32.97 -10.87 -17.49
CA ASN A 368 -32.51 -11.56 -16.31
C ASN A 368 -31.28 -10.88 -15.70
N VAL A 369 -31.26 -10.84 -14.37
CA VAL A 369 -30.09 -10.45 -13.59
C VAL A 369 -29.94 -11.47 -12.48
N GLN A 370 -28.77 -12.13 -12.44
CA GLN A 370 -28.42 -13.13 -11.44
C GLN A 370 -27.22 -12.65 -10.64
N VAL A 371 -27.20 -12.97 -9.34
CA VAL A 371 -26.08 -12.65 -8.46
C VAL A 371 -25.44 -13.95 -8.01
N PHE A 372 -24.18 -14.15 -8.38
CA PHE A 372 -23.35 -15.24 -7.86
C PHE A 372 -22.44 -14.69 -6.76
N ARG A 373 -22.35 -15.40 -5.64
CA ARG A 373 -21.54 -15.04 -4.48
C ARG A 373 -20.53 -16.16 -4.19
N ASN A 374 -19.64 -15.92 -3.24
CA ASN A 374 -18.62 -16.85 -2.76
C ASN A 374 -17.64 -17.26 -3.87
N LEU A 375 -17.19 -16.25 -4.63
CA LEU A 375 -16.21 -16.38 -5.69
C LEU A 375 -14.90 -15.72 -5.26
N SER A 376 -13.79 -16.34 -5.63
CA SER A 376 -12.47 -15.79 -5.40
C SER A 376 -11.81 -15.46 -6.74
N LEU A 377 -11.05 -14.36 -6.77
CA LEU A 377 -10.20 -14.01 -7.89
C LEU A 377 -8.76 -14.37 -7.58
N ILE A 378 -8.07 -14.96 -8.55
CA ILE A 378 -6.64 -15.29 -8.48
C ILE A 378 -5.98 -14.71 -9.71
N THR A 379 -4.97 -13.88 -9.52
CA THR A 379 -4.11 -13.37 -10.58
C THR A 379 -2.79 -14.11 -10.60
N THR A 380 -2.36 -14.50 -11.79
CA THR A 380 -1.00 -14.99 -12.06
C THR A 380 -0.31 -13.93 -12.89
N VAL A 381 0.82 -13.42 -12.40
CA VAL A 381 1.49 -12.26 -12.97
C VAL A 381 2.94 -12.59 -13.33
N GLY A 382 3.38 -12.15 -14.51
CA GLY A 382 4.75 -12.24 -14.97
C GLY A 382 4.93 -11.57 -16.32
N ILE A 383 5.88 -10.64 -16.44
CA ILE A 383 6.16 -9.94 -17.70
C ILE A 383 6.63 -10.90 -18.81
N LYS A 384 7.25 -12.04 -18.42
CA LYS A 384 7.67 -13.11 -19.33
C LYS A 384 6.52 -13.99 -19.83
N MET A 385 5.29 -13.76 -19.35
CA MET A 385 4.08 -14.40 -19.89
C MET A 385 3.66 -13.77 -21.22
N ALA A 386 3.95 -12.48 -21.42
CA ALA A 386 3.52 -11.75 -22.60
C ALA A 386 4.10 -12.34 -23.89
N TYR A 387 3.25 -12.48 -24.91
CA TYR A 387 3.58 -13.01 -26.23
C TYR A 387 4.17 -14.41 -26.22
N ARG A 388 3.93 -15.20 -25.16
CA ARG A 388 4.43 -16.56 -25.01
C ARG A 388 3.30 -17.58 -25.14
N PRO A 389 3.22 -18.32 -26.27
CA PRO A 389 2.22 -19.36 -26.44
C PRO A 389 2.32 -20.46 -25.36
N GLY A 390 1.16 -20.99 -24.99
CA GLY A 390 1.06 -22.14 -24.07
C GLY A 390 1.02 -21.79 -22.57
N ILE A 391 1.22 -20.53 -22.19
CA ILE A 391 1.15 -20.12 -20.76
C ILE A 391 -0.27 -20.28 -20.21
N SER A 392 -1.28 -19.76 -20.91
CA SER A 392 -2.68 -19.93 -20.50
C SER A 392 -3.09 -21.40 -20.48
N ALA A 393 -2.65 -22.19 -21.48
CA ALA A 393 -2.90 -23.63 -21.52
C ALA A 393 -2.32 -24.34 -20.29
N LYS A 394 -1.06 -24.05 -19.95
CA LYS A 394 -0.39 -24.61 -18.77
C LYS A 394 -1.14 -24.27 -17.47
N LEU A 395 -1.61 -23.03 -17.32
CA LEU A 395 -2.40 -22.59 -16.16
C LEU A 395 -3.72 -23.37 -16.06
N PHE A 396 -4.49 -23.45 -17.15
CA PHE A 396 -5.79 -24.15 -17.13
C PHE A 396 -5.65 -25.66 -17.02
N THR A 397 -4.59 -26.26 -17.57
CA THR A 397 -4.27 -27.67 -17.33
C THR A 397 -3.96 -27.94 -15.86
N ALA A 398 -3.23 -27.05 -15.18
CA ALA A 398 -2.95 -27.20 -13.75
C ALA A 398 -4.22 -27.18 -12.90
N LEU A 399 -5.15 -26.25 -13.18
CA LEU A 399 -6.44 -26.18 -12.49
C LEU A 399 -7.33 -27.39 -12.82
N GLY A 400 -7.42 -27.77 -14.10
CA GLY A 400 -8.21 -28.92 -14.55
C GLY A 400 -7.75 -30.25 -13.96
N ASN A 401 -6.43 -30.47 -13.83
CA ASN A 401 -5.86 -31.66 -13.20
C ASN A 401 -6.21 -31.78 -11.70
N ARG A 402 -6.59 -30.68 -11.06
CA ARG A 402 -7.06 -30.62 -9.67
C ARG A 402 -8.60 -30.60 -9.57
N ASN A 403 -9.31 -30.78 -10.68
CA ASN A 403 -10.76 -30.74 -10.78
C ASN A 403 -11.38 -29.42 -10.26
N ILE A 404 -10.68 -28.31 -10.49
CA ILE A 404 -11.13 -26.98 -10.06
C ILE A 404 -11.97 -26.36 -11.16
N ASN A 405 -13.18 -25.93 -10.80
CA ASN A 405 -14.09 -25.27 -11.72
C ASN A 405 -13.71 -23.79 -11.90
N ILE A 406 -13.59 -23.35 -13.16
CA ILE A 406 -13.27 -21.97 -13.50
C ILE A 406 -14.57 -21.24 -13.84
N ARG A 407 -14.88 -20.20 -13.07
CA ARG A 407 -16.12 -19.40 -13.17
C ARG A 407 -15.98 -18.18 -14.08
N MET A 408 -14.76 -17.69 -14.25
CA MET A 408 -14.42 -16.59 -15.16
C MET A 408 -12.94 -16.66 -15.52
N ILE A 409 -12.64 -16.24 -16.74
CA ILE A 409 -11.29 -16.00 -17.23
C ILE A 409 -11.25 -14.54 -17.70
N ASN A 410 -10.23 -13.80 -17.28
CA ASN A 410 -9.97 -12.47 -17.78
C ASN A 410 -8.48 -12.31 -18.06
N GLN A 411 -8.15 -11.89 -19.28
CA GLN A 411 -6.79 -11.58 -19.72
C GLN A 411 -6.86 -10.38 -20.64
N GLY A 412 -6.09 -9.33 -20.29
CA GLY A 412 -5.97 -8.13 -21.11
C GLY A 412 -4.94 -8.28 -22.23
N SER A 413 -4.83 -7.24 -23.07
CA SER A 413 -3.87 -7.17 -24.17
C SER A 413 -2.40 -7.08 -23.73
N SER A 414 -2.13 -6.74 -22.46
CA SER A 414 -0.76 -6.72 -21.93
C SER A 414 -0.19 -8.13 -21.78
N GLU A 415 -1.03 -9.17 -21.66
CA GLU A 415 -0.67 -10.57 -21.46
C GLU A 415 0.28 -10.86 -20.26
N ILE A 416 0.61 -9.86 -19.44
CA ILE A 416 1.46 -10.00 -18.26
C ILE A 416 0.71 -10.58 -17.05
N ASN A 417 -0.62 -10.66 -17.14
CA ASN A 417 -1.47 -11.24 -16.11
C ASN A 417 -2.51 -12.20 -16.74
N ILE A 418 -2.97 -13.15 -15.94
CA ILE A 418 -4.18 -13.93 -16.19
C ILE A 418 -4.95 -13.97 -14.88
N ILE A 419 -6.20 -13.53 -14.91
CA ILE A 419 -7.11 -13.55 -13.77
C ILE A 419 -8.12 -14.67 -13.97
N VAL A 420 -8.22 -15.55 -12.99
CA VAL A 420 -9.22 -16.61 -12.95
C VAL A 420 -10.13 -16.43 -11.75
N ALA A 421 -11.41 -16.67 -11.93
CA ALA A 421 -12.35 -16.79 -10.82
C ALA A 421 -12.67 -18.25 -10.54
N VAL A 422 -12.65 -18.63 -9.27
CA VAL A 422 -13.01 -19.96 -8.77
C VAL A 422 -14.01 -19.80 -7.62
N GLU A 423 -14.62 -20.90 -7.17
CA GLU A 423 -15.40 -20.87 -5.92
C GLU A 423 -14.47 -20.73 -4.72
N ASP A 424 -14.91 -20.05 -3.65
CA ASP A 424 -14.07 -19.79 -2.47
C ASP A 424 -13.49 -21.06 -1.82
N LYS A 425 -14.22 -22.17 -1.93
CA LYS A 425 -13.80 -23.49 -1.45
C LYS A 425 -12.54 -24.00 -2.18
N ASP A 426 -12.33 -23.58 -3.43
CA ASP A 426 -11.24 -24.04 -4.29
C ASP A 426 -10.06 -23.06 -4.31
N PHE A 427 -10.19 -21.89 -3.67
CA PHE A 427 -9.22 -20.80 -3.72
C PHE A 427 -7.78 -21.22 -3.39
N GLU A 428 -7.61 -21.89 -2.25
CA GLU A 428 -6.28 -22.28 -1.79
C GLU A 428 -5.66 -23.36 -2.67
N GLU A 429 -6.47 -24.33 -3.10
CA GLU A 429 -6.00 -25.41 -3.98
C GLU A 429 -5.66 -24.87 -5.37
N ALA A 430 -6.40 -23.88 -5.88
CA ALA A 430 -6.10 -23.19 -7.13
C ALA A 430 -4.75 -22.47 -7.07
N ILE A 431 -4.47 -21.73 -5.99
CA ILE A 431 -3.16 -21.07 -5.80
C ILE A 431 -2.04 -22.12 -5.74
N ARG A 432 -2.22 -23.22 -4.99
CA ARG A 432 -1.24 -24.32 -4.91
C ARG A 432 -1.01 -24.96 -6.27
N ALA A 433 -2.06 -25.21 -7.04
CA ALA A 433 -1.98 -25.81 -8.38
C ALA A 433 -1.17 -24.94 -9.35
N ILE A 434 -1.42 -23.62 -9.36
CA ILE A 434 -0.69 -22.67 -10.20
C ILE A 434 0.77 -22.59 -9.74
N TYR A 435 1.01 -22.51 -8.43
CA TYR A 435 2.36 -22.47 -7.88
C TYR A 435 3.17 -23.71 -8.28
N ASP A 436 2.59 -24.90 -8.11
CA ASP A 436 3.22 -26.17 -8.45
C ASP A 436 3.52 -26.28 -9.95
N ALA A 437 2.67 -25.70 -10.82
CA ALA A 437 2.89 -25.77 -12.26
C ALA A 437 4.03 -24.86 -12.74
N PHE A 438 4.21 -23.69 -12.13
CA PHE A 438 5.12 -22.65 -12.67
C PHE A 438 6.41 -22.46 -11.88
N ILE A 439 6.45 -22.86 -10.61
CA ILE A 439 7.54 -22.53 -9.68
C ILE A 439 8.27 -23.76 -9.14
N LYS A 440 7.54 -24.83 -8.83
CA LYS A 440 8.13 -26.15 -8.56
C LYS A 440 8.53 -26.80 -9.88
#